data_AF-A0AAV8Y8D8-F1
#
_entry.id   AF-A0AAV8Y8D8-F1
#
_cell.length_a   1.000
_cell.length_b   1.000
_cell.length_c   1.000
_cell.angle_alpha   90.00
_cell.angle_beta   90.00
_cell.angle_gamma   90.00
#
_symmetry.space_group_name_H-M   'P 1'
#
loop_
_entity.id
_entity.type
_entity.pdbx_description
1 polymer ?
#
loop_
_entity_poly.entity_id
_entity_poly.type
_entity_poly.pdbx_seq_one_letter_code
_entity_poly.pdbx_strand_id
1 'polypeptide(L)'
;MWKLRPFLDKLLCNFMNAMDSKEYQSVDEQVIPMKSKISIKQYLPKKPKKWGIKCWLRADTGGYVYRFEIYQGAKSRVAVSPLGACADVVLRLCDDIFHKNHKVFFDNLFCSISLLDVLKSNGIYGTGTLRSNRMQGAKQILPTDNIIKKEPRGTFLCRN
;
A
#
# COMPACT_ATOMS: atom_id res chain seq x y z
N MET A 1 11.96 13.03 -13.20
CA MET A 1 11.68 11.59 -13.29
C MET A 1 11.71 11.04 -14.72
N TRP A 2 11.24 11.79 -15.72
CA TRP A 2 11.12 11.35 -17.13
C TRP A 2 12.39 10.67 -17.71
N LYS A 3 13.60 11.17 -17.42
CA LYS A 3 14.85 10.58 -17.93
C LYS A 3 15.12 9.15 -17.48
N LEU A 4 14.71 8.79 -16.26
CA LEU A 4 14.93 7.46 -15.70
C LEU A 4 13.75 6.52 -15.98
N ARG A 5 12.62 7.05 -16.44
CA ARG A 5 11.39 6.26 -16.64
C ARG A 5 11.60 5.05 -17.56
N PRO A 6 12.27 5.17 -18.73
CA PRO A 6 12.52 3.99 -19.57
C PRO A 6 13.31 2.88 -18.87
N PHE A 7 14.27 3.26 -18.01
CA PHE A 7 15.05 2.30 -17.24
C PHE A 7 14.22 1.63 -16.13
N LEU A 8 13.41 2.42 -15.41
CA LEU A 8 12.52 1.89 -14.37
C LEU A 8 11.46 0.95 -14.96
N ASP A 9 10.88 1.33 -16.10
CA ASP A 9 9.90 0.50 -16.81
C ASP A 9 10.55 -0.83 -17.24
N LYS A 10 11.80 -0.80 -17.72
CA LYS A 10 12.54 -2.02 -18.05
C LYS A 10 12.81 -2.91 -16.83
N LEU A 11 13.17 -2.32 -15.67
CA LEU A 11 13.33 -3.06 -14.42
C LEU A 11 12.03 -3.73 -13.98
N LEU A 12 10.91 -3.01 -14.02
CA LEU A 12 9.59 -3.54 -13.67
C LEU A 12 9.19 -4.72 -14.57
N CYS A 13 9.45 -4.61 -15.88
CA CYS A 13 9.24 -5.72 -16.82
C CYS A 13 10.09 -6.94 -16.45
N ASN A 14 11.38 -6.73 -16.12
CA ASN A 14 12.25 -7.83 -15.75
C ASN A 14 11.82 -8.48 -14.43
N PHE A 15 11.36 -7.71 -13.44
CA PHE A 15 10.93 -8.25 -12.16
C PHE A 15 9.68 -9.13 -12.28
N MET A 16 8.74 -8.75 -13.15
CA MET A 16 7.59 -9.62 -13.43
C MET A 16 7.97 -10.95 -14.08
N ASN A 17 8.92 -10.92 -15.00
CA ASN A 17 9.24 -12.09 -15.82
C ASN A 17 10.23 -13.03 -15.13
N ALA A 18 10.93 -12.56 -14.10
CA ALA A 18 11.98 -13.33 -13.44
C ALA A 18 11.44 -14.29 -12.35
N MET A 19 10.24 -14.07 -11.83
CA MET A 19 9.60 -14.99 -10.88
C MET A 19 8.09 -15.04 -11.07
N ASP A 20 7.52 -16.23 -10.91
CA ASP A 20 6.09 -16.40 -10.83
C ASP A 20 5.50 -15.67 -9.61
N SER A 21 4.29 -15.14 -9.79
CA SER A 21 3.60 -14.41 -8.73
C SER A 21 3.08 -15.38 -7.68
N LYS A 22 3.59 -15.27 -6.45
CA LYS A 22 3.08 -16.04 -5.31
C LYS A 22 1.79 -15.42 -4.79
N GLU A 23 0.90 -16.26 -4.27
CA GLU A 23 -0.43 -15.85 -3.82
C GLU A 23 -0.43 -14.78 -2.72
N TYR A 24 0.49 -14.86 -1.75
CA TYR A 24 0.55 -13.98 -0.58
C TYR A 24 1.58 -12.87 -0.77
N GLN A 25 1.12 -11.62 -0.73
CA GLN A 25 1.96 -10.46 -1.05
C GLN A 25 1.64 -9.24 -0.20
N SER A 26 2.61 -8.38 0.04
CA SER A 26 2.44 -7.17 0.84
C SER A 26 2.72 -5.91 0.02
N VAL A 27 1.98 -4.84 0.30
CA VAL A 27 2.24 -3.49 -0.19
C VAL A 27 2.70 -2.60 0.95
N ASP A 28 3.88 -2.00 0.81
CA ASP A 28 4.48 -1.14 1.83
C ASP A 28 5.39 -0.04 1.23
N GLU A 29 5.90 0.82 2.11
CA GLU A 29 6.86 1.89 1.84
C GLU A 29 8.31 1.50 2.17
N GLN A 30 9.18 1.67 1.17
CA GLN A 30 10.63 1.59 1.32
C GLN A 30 11.29 2.94 1.09
N VAL A 31 12.43 3.16 1.74
CA VAL A 31 13.28 4.33 1.54
C VAL A 31 14.61 3.90 0.97
N ILE A 32 14.97 4.45 -0.18
CA ILE A 32 16.29 4.29 -0.78
C ILE A 32 17.17 5.43 -0.24
N PRO A 33 18.14 5.15 0.65
CA PRO A 33 18.93 6.20 1.28
C PRO A 33 19.72 7.00 0.24
N MET A 34 19.67 8.33 0.32
CA MET A 34 20.40 9.17 -0.63
C MET A 34 20.92 10.46 -0.02
N LYS A 35 22.21 10.75 -0.27
CA LYS A 35 22.87 11.97 0.18
C LYS A 35 22.61 13.16 -0.75
N SER A 36 22.46 12.90 -2.06
CA SER A 36 22.31 13.93 -3.09
C SER A 36 21.14 14.89 -2.86
N LYS A 37 21.30 16.13 -3.31
CA LYS A 37 20.24 17.15 -3.28
C LYS A 37 19.38 17.00 -4.53
N ILE A 38 18.28 16.27 -4.43
CA ILE A 38 17.29 16.13 -5.50
C ILE A 38 15.90 16.47 -4.99
N SER A 39 15.02 16.92 -5.89
CA SER A 39 13.69 17.45 -5.56
C SER A 39 12.73 16.42 -4.97
N ILE A 40 12.82 15.15 -5.37
CA ILE A 40 11.94 14.08 -4.88
C ILE A 40 12.40 13.46 -3.55
N LYS A 41 13.55 13.89 -3.01
CA LYS A 41 14.05 13.39 -1.73
C LYS A 41 13.08 13.75 -0.61
N GLN A 42 12.69 12.75 0.18
CA GLN A 42 11.78 12.89 1.31
C GLN A 42 12.51 12.70 2.63
N TYR A 43 11.97 13.32 3.68
CA TYR A 43 12.35 13.07 5.07
C TYR A 43 11.30 12.19 5.75
N LEU A 44 11.68 10.99 6.18
CA LEU A 44 10.84 10.05 6.91
C LEU A 44 11.41 9.85 8.32
N PRO A 45 10.91 10.55 9.35
CA PRO A 45 11.52 10.58 10.68
C PRO A 45 11.52 9.23 11.39
N LYS A 46 10.55 8.35 11.07
CA LYS A 46 10.38 7.03 11.69
C LYS A 46 11.26 5.93 11.07
N LYS A 47 11.98 6.20 9.98
CA LYS A 47 12.84 5.21 9.31
C LYS A 47 14.30 5.35 9.80
N PRO A 48 15.09 4.25 9.90
CA PRO A 48 16.47 4.31 10.39
C PRO A 48 17.35 5.28 9.58
N LYS A 49 17.20 5.26 8.25
CA LYS A 49 17.77 6.27 7.35
C LYS A 49 16.65 7.22 6.94
N LYS A 50 16.64 8.41 7.55
CA LYS A 50 15.52 9.36 7.44
C LYS A 50 15.46 10.07 6.09
N TRP A 51 16.58 10.24 5.40
CA TRP A 51 16.65 10.98 4.13
C TRP A 51 16.85 10.03 2.96
N GLY A 52 15.94 10.05 1.99
CA GLY A 52 16.02 9.20 0.82
C GLY A 52 14.88 9.39 -0.17
N ILE A 53 14.87 8.56 -1.22
CA ILE A 53 13.74 8.46 -2.13
C ILE A 53 12.74 7.49 -1.50
N LYS A 54 11.48 7.93 -1.39
CA LYS A 54 10.39 7.06 -0.95
C LYS A 54 9.85 6.27 -2.15
N CYS A 55 9.67 4.98 -1.97
CA CYS A 55 9.10 4.06 -2.96
C CYS A 55 7.95 3.29 -2.32
N TRP A 56 6.87 3.11 -3.07
CA TRP A 56 5.81 2.15 -2.77
C TRP A 56 6.15 0.85 -3.50
N LEU A 57 6.01 -0.30 -2.87
CA LEU A 57 6.34 -1.58 -3.49
C LEU A 57 5.36 -2.68 -3.12
N ARG A 58 5.22 -3.66 -4.00
CA ARG A 58 4.53 -4.94 -3.78
C ARG A 58 5.55 -6.07 -3.79
N ALA A 59 5.59 -6.87 -2.73
CA ALA A 59 6.53 -7.98 -2.57
C ALA A 59 5.85 -9.26 -2.05
N ASP A 60 6.41 -10.45 -2.31
CA ASP A 60 5.94 -11.69 -1.69
C ASP A 60 6.50 -11.91 -0.28
N THR A 61 6.07 -13.02 0.33
CA THR A 61 6.59 -13.55 1.60
C THR A 61 8.08 -13.91 1.57
N GLY A 62 8.68 -14.11 0.39
CA GLY A 62 10.11 -14.33 0.19
C GLY A 62 10.93 -13.03 0.11
N GLY A 63 10.28 -11.88 0.11
CA GLY A 63 10.91 -10.56 -0.05
C GLY A 63 11.19 -10.18 -1.50
N TYR A 64 10.70 -10.94 -2.48
CA TYR A 64 10.84 -10.60 -3.88
C TYR A 64 9.87 -9.48 -4.28
N VAL A 65 10.39 -8.44 -4.93
CA VAL A 65 9.59 -7.27 -5.35
C VAL A 65 9.12 -7.45 -6.78
N TYR A 66 7.79 -7.44 -7.00
CA TYR A 66 7.19 -7.54 -8.34
C TYR A 66 6.91 -6.18 -8.98
N ARG A 67 6.49 -5.22 -8.15
CA ARG A 67 6.05 -3.89 -8.58
C ARG A 67 6.57 -2.84 -7.62
N PHE A 68 6.92 -1.68 -8.15
CA PHE A 68 7.20 -0.50 -7.34
C PHE A 68 6.84 0.78 -8.07
N GLU A 69 6.54 1.82 -7.31
CA GLU A 69 6.27 3.17 -7.80
C GLU A 69 7.08 4.18 -6.97
N ILE A 70 7.83 5.06 -7.63
CA ILE A 70 8.58 6.12 -6.96
C ILE A 70 7.63 7.25 -6.55
N TYR A 71 7.65 7.61 -5.27
CA TYR A 71 6.88 8.75 -4.79
C TYR A 71 7.53 10.07 -5.23
N GLN A 72 6.78 10.87 -5.99
CA GLN A 72 7.26 12.13 -6.56
C GLN A 72 6.77 13.37 -5.79
N GLY A 73 6.21 13.19 -4.59
CA GLY A 73 5.62 14.27 -3.80
C GLY A 73 4.16 14.56 -4.15
N ALA A 74 3.55 15.47 -3.39
CA ALA A 74 2.13 15.84 -3.51
C ALA A 74 1.77 16.54 -4.84
N LYS A 75 2.78 17.06 -5.57
CA LYS A 75 2.60 17.70 -6.90
C LYS A 75 2.61 16.69 -8.05
N SER A 76 2.42 15.41 -7.76
CA SER A 76 2.23 14.40 -8.81
C SER A 76 1.06 14.83 -9.70
N ARG A 77 1.24 14.78 -11.03
CA ARG A 77 0.21 15.15 -12.00
C ARG A 77 -0.85 14.07 -12.21
N VAL A 78 -0.79 12.99 -11.44
CA VAL A 78 -1.75 11.89 -11.51
C VAL A 78 -3.03 12.34 -10.81
N ALA A 79 -4.14 12.33 -11.55
CA ALA A 79 -5.46 12.59 -10.97
C ALA A 79 -5.72 11.58 -9.85
N VAL A 80 -6.14 12.08 -8.69
CA VAL A 80 -6.49 11.24 -7.53
C VAL A 80 -7.95 10.85 -7.67
N SER A 81 -8.24 9.55 -7.62
CA SER A 81 -9.61 9.06 -7.67
C SER A 81 -10.36 9.37 -6.37
N PRO A 82 -11.70 9.19 -6.33
CA PRO A 82 -12.47 9.29 -5.10
C PRO A 82 -12.01 8.33 -3.98
N LEU A 83 -11.27 7.26 -4.31
CA LEU A 83 -10.71 6.33 -3.33
C LEU A 83 -9.50 6.92 -2.57
N GLY A 84 -8.89 7.97 -3.12
CA GLY A 84 -7.74 8.65 -2.57
C GLY A 84 -6.40 8.09 -3.05
N ALA A 85 -5.36 8.92 -2.96
CA ALA A 85 -4.07 8.67 -3.61
C ALA A 85 -3.38 7.37 -3.15
N CYS A 86 -3.56 6.97 -1.88
CA CYS A 86 -2.97 5.73 -1.36
C CYS A 86 -3.67 4.49 -1.94
N ALA A 87 -4.99 4.52 -2.07
CA ALA A 87 -5.75 3.43 -2.69
C ALA A 87 -5.40 3.30 -4.18
N ASP A 88 -5.26 4.43 -4.89
CA ASP A 88 -4.87 4.42 -6.31
C ASP A 88 -3.49 3.80 -6.52
N VAL A 89 -2.54 4.03 -5.61
CA VAL A 89 -1.21 3.39 -5.64
C VAL A 89 -1.36 1.88 -5.48
N VAL A 90 -2.16 1.39 -4.52
CA VAL A 90 -2.38 -0.06 -4.33
C VAL A 90 -2.96 -0.68 -5.60
N LEU A 91 -3.97 -0.06 -6.20
CA LEU A 91 -4.59 -0.56 -7.42
C LEU A 91 -3.60 -0.63 -8.58
N ARG A 92 -2.75 0.39 -8.77
CA ARG A 92 -1.69 0.34 -9.79
C ARG A 92 -0.62 -0.70 -9.51
N LEU A 93 -0.24 -0.90 -8.26
CA LEU A 93 0.74 -1.92 -7.89
C LEU A 93 0.21 -3.36 -8.05
N CYS A 94 -1.12 -3.54 -8.11
CA CYS A 94 -1.76 -4.85 -8.18
C CYS A 94 -2.42 -5.15 -9.54
N ASP A 95 -2.29 -4.27 -10.54
CA ASP A 95 -2.98 -4.37 -11.82
C ASP A 95 -2.75 -5.72 -12.53
N ASP A 96 -1.52 -6.23 -12.45
CA ASP A 96 -1.10 -7.49 -13.07
C ASP A 96 -1.58 -8.75 -12.34
N ILE A 97 -2.18 -8.61 -11.16
CA ILE A 97 -2.73 -9.73 -10.38
C ILE A 97 -4.25 -9.66 -10.22
N PHE A 98 -4.92 -8.78 -10.97
CA PHE A 98 -6.38 -8.75 -11.02
C PHE A 98 -6.94 -10.10 -11.49
N HIS A 99 -8.01 -10.54 -10.84
CA HIS A 99 -8.72 -11.80 -11.06
C HIS A 99 -7.88 -13.07 -10.83
N LYS A 100 -6.72 -12.95 -10.17
CA LYS A 100 -5.85 -14.10 -9.82
C LYS A 100 -6.04 -14.59 -8.38
N ASN A 101 -7.04 -14.09 -7.65
CA ASN A 101 -7.38 -14.49 -6.27
C ASN A 101 -6.22 -14.36 -5.26
N HIS A 102 -5.28 -13.43 -5.53
CA HIS A 102 -4.16 -13.17 -4.63
C HIS A 102 -4.62 -12.54 -3.32
N LYS A 103 -3.84 -12.76 -2.27
CA LYS A 103 -4.06 -12.22 -0.93
C LYS A 103 -3.04 -11.11 -0.67
N VAL A 104 -3.51 -9.87 -0.65
CA VAL A 104 -2.67 -8.69 -0.54
C VAL A 104 -2.82 -8.04 0.83
N PHE A 105 -1.69 -7.85 1.52
CA PHE A 105 -1.60 -7.29 2.87
C PHE A 105 -1.05 -5.86 2.80
N PHE A 106 -1.60 -4.94 3.57
CA PHE A 106 -1.12 -3.55 3.60
C PHE A 106 -1.19 -2.92 5.00
N ASP A 107 -0.33 -1.94 5.24
CA ASP A 107 -0.38 -1.12 6.45
C ASP A 107 -1.58 -0.12 6.42
N ASN A 108 -1.89 0.44 7.58
CA ASN A 108 -2.97 1.40 7.79
C ASN A 108 -2.91 2.66 6.94
N LEU A 109 -1.75 2.96 6.35
CA LEU A 109 -1.60 4.09 5.45
C LEU A 109 -2.41 3.89 4.16
N PHE A 110 -2.52 2.65 3.69
CA PHE A 110 -3.21 2.30 2.45
C PHE A 110 -4.63 1.81 2.69
N CYS A 111 -4.90 1.17 3.83
CA CYS A 111 -6.16 0.51 4.07
C CYS A 111 -7.34 1.51 4.19
N SER A 112 -8.42 1.21 3.45
CA SER A 112 -9.75 1.81 3.58
C SER A 112 -10.81 0.76 3.22
N ILE A 113 -12.04 0.92 3.73
CA ILE A 113 -13.15 0.00 3.42
C ILE A 113 -13.45 0.00 1.92
N SER A 114 -13.50 1.20 1.31
CA SER A 114 -13.71 1.35 -0.14
C SER A 114 -12.65 0.67 -0.99
N LEU A 115 -11.38 0.68 -0.56
CA LEU A 115 -10.31 -0.04 -1.25
C LEU A 115 -10.54 -1.56 -1.20
N LEU A 116 -10.97 -2.09 -0.05
CA LEU A 116 -11.25 -3.53 0.11
C LEU A 116 -12.37 -3.99 -0.82
N ASP A 117 -13.44 -3.21 -0.96
CA ASP A 117 -14.56 -3.53 -1.87
C ASP A 117 -14.11 -3.56 -3.34
N VAL A 118 -13.28 -2.58 -3.75
CA VAL A 118 -12.75 -2.51 -5.11
C VAL A 118 -11.77 -3.66 -5.37
N LEU A 119 -10.89 -3.99 -4.42
CA LEU A 119 -9.98 -5.13 -4.54
C LEU A 119 -10.75 -6.45 -4.69
N LYS A 120 -11.79 -6.65 -3.87
CA LYS A 120 -12.64 -7.84 -3.94
C LYS A 120 -13.33 -7.96 -5.30
N SER A 121 -13.83 -6.84 -5.83
CA SER A 121 -14.45 -6.79 -7.17
C SER A 121 -13.45 -7.12 -8.29
N ASN A 122 -12.16 -6.81 -8.08
CA ASN A 122 -11.06 -7.17 -8.97
C ASN A 122 -10.41 -8.53 -8.64
N GLY A 123 -11.08 -9.40 -7.87
CA GLY A 123 -10.57 -10.74 -7.54
C GLY A 123 -9.27 -10.73 -6.74
N ILE A 124 -9.09 -9.75 -5.86
CA ILE A 124 -8.00 -9.68 -4.88
C ILE A 124 -8.59 -9.65 -3.47
N TYR A 125 -8.06 -10.50 -2.59
CA TYR A 125 -8.41 -10.51 -1.18
C TYR A 125 -7.46 -9.59 -0.41
N GLY A 126 -7.92 -8.37 -0.16
CA GLY A 126 -7.17 -7.38 0.62
C GLY A 126 -7.32 -7.56 2.13
N THR A 127 -6.27 -7.32 2.89
CA THR A 127 -6.35 -7.19 4.35
C THR A 127 -5.34 -6.20 4.91
N GLY A 128 -5.69 -5.54 6.01
CA GLY A 128 -4.83 -4.55 6.64
C GLY A 128 -5.46 -3.94 7.87
N THR A 129 -4.69 -3.14 8.59
CA THR A 129 -5.20 -2.41 9.75
C THR A 129 -5.90 -1.13 9.31
N LEU A 130 -7.04 -0.79 9.89
CA LEU A 130 -7.73 0.48 9.60
C LEU A 130 -7.47 1.50 10.71
N ARG A 131 -7.23 2.76 10.32
CA ARG A 131 -7.20 3.86 11.30
C ARG A 131 -8.62 4.19 11.75
N SER A 132 -8.81 4.54 13.01
CA SER A 132 -10.14 4.86 13.58
C SER A 132 -10.85 6.00 12.84
N ASN A 133 -10.10 6.95 12.30
CA ASN A 133 -10.65 8.05 11.48
C ASN A 133 -11.02 7.64 10.04
N ARG A 134 -10.70 6.42 9.59
CA ARG A 134 -10.98 5.89 8.25
C ARG A 134 -12.05 4.78 8.25
N MET A 135 -12.77 4.61 9.36
CA MET A 135 -13.85 3.63 9.50
C MET A 135 -15.22 4.14 8.98
N GLN A 136 -15.24 4.95 7.91
CA GLN A 136 -16.49 5.47 7.34
C GLN A 136 -17.39 4.29 6.93
N GLY A 137 -18.67 4.33 7.33
CA GLY A 137 -19.61 3.22 7.17
C GLY A 137 -19.58 2.18 8.30
N ALA A 138 -18.42 1.92 8.92
CA ALA A 138 -18.30 0.93 10.01
C ALA A 138 -18.53 1.52 11.41
N LYS A 139 -18.42 2.85 11.60
CA LYS A 139 -18.61 3.50 12.91
C LYS A 139 -20.00 3.30 13.54
N GLN A 140 -21.02 3.06 12.71
CA GLN A 140 -22.38 2.80 13.21
C GLN A 140 -22.55 1.36 13.72
N ILE A 141 -21.62 0.48 13.32
CA ILE A 141 -21.69 -0.97 13.50
C ILE A 141 -20.74 -1.41 14.62
N LEU A 142 -19.57 -0.75 14.71
CA LEU A 142 -18.53 -1.04 15.68
C LEU A 142 -18.70 -0.21 16.97
N PRO A 143 -18.44 -0.79 18.16
CA PRO A 143 -18.43 -0.02 19.39
C PRO A 143 -17.33 1.03 19.37
N THR A 144 -17.56 2.12 20.11
CA THR A 144 -16.59 3.21 20.22
C THR A 144 -15.40 2.83 21.10
N ASP A 145 -14.27 3.51 20.90
CA ASP A 145 -13.05 3.30 21.70
C ASP A 145 -13.30 3.39 23.22
N ASN A 146 -14.27 4.20 23.65
CA ASN A 146 -14.63 4.36 25.07
C ASN A 146 -15.30 3.12 25.67
N ILE A 147 -16.05 2.37 24.86
CA ILE A 147 -16.67 1.12 25.28
C ILE A 147 -15.59 0.04 25.35
N ILE A 148 -14.78 -0.10 24.29
CA ILE A 148 -13.72 -1.11 24.20
C ILE A 148 -12.69 -0.96 25.32
N LYS A 149 -12.35 0.26 25.74
CA LYS A 149 -11.40 0.51 26.84
C LYS A 149 -11.86 0.02 28.20
N LYS A 150 -13.16 -0.19 28.40
CA LYS A 150 -13.73 -0.70 29.66
C LYS A 150 -13.76 -2.22 29.70
N GLU A 151 -13.61 -2.87 28.56
CA GLU A 151 -13.60 -4.33 28.46
C GLU A 151 -12.28 -4.91 29.01
N PRO A 152 -12.29 -6.17 29.49
CA PRO A 152 -11.07 -6.88 29.85
C PRO A 152 -10.06 -6.94 28.71
N ARG A 153 -8.77 -6.89 29.04
CA ARG A 153 -7.71 -7.04 28.04
C ARG A 153 -7.81 -8.40 27.38
N GLY A 154 -7.78 -8.43 26.05
CA GLY A 154 -7.96 -9.65 25.25
C GLY A 154 -9.37 -9.80 24.67
N THR A 155 -10.34 -8.98 25.07
CA THR A 155 -11.66 -8.94 24.42
C THR A 155 -11.54 -8.41 22.99
N PHE A 156 -12.16 -9.11 22.04
CA PHE A 156 -12.27 -8.70 20.64
C PHE A 156 -13.71 -8.90 20.13
N LEU A 157 -14.09 -8.13 19.12
CA LEU A 157 -15.40 -8.19 18.49
C LEU A 157 -15.21 -8.57 17.02
N CYS A 158 -15.80 -9.69 16.63
CA CYS A 158 -15.81 -10.16 15.25
C CYS A 158 -17.25 -10.20 14.76
N ARG A 159 -17.47 -9.78 13.51
CA ARG A 159 -18.74 -9.97 12.81
C ARG A 159 -18.46 -10.76 11.54
N ASN A 160 -19.25 -11.80 11.33
CA ASN A 160 -19.24 -12.64 10.13
C ASN A 160 -20.18 -12.07 9.08
#